data_AF-A0A963I3X9-F1
#
_entry.id   AF-A0A963I3X9-F1
#
_cell.length_a   1.000
_cell.length_b   1.000
_cell.length_c   1.000
_cell.angle_alpha   90.00
_cell.angle_beta   90.00
_cell.angle_gamma   90.00
#
_symmetry.space_group_name_H-M   'P 1'
#
loop_
_entity.id
_entity.type
_entity.pdbx_description
1 polymer ?
#
loop_
_entity_poly.entity_id
_entity_poly.type
_entity_poly.pdbx_seq_one_letter_code
_entity_poly.pdbx_strand_id
1 'polypeptide(L)'
;ILLDYPAPYEDPVFRFADFNAGRYASRNAAFQLALSAISGHRLAPDGDLLRYRDGSPAPEKSATRLAIDAIAARLELSDWRIGRDLLREKEADFDKTALYRRVFELAERKSGHREARAVIPRIRLESPKITRQLTTEWFARRVRGRYDGCLAAAR
;
A
#
# COMPACT_ATOMS: atom_id res chain seq x y z
N ILE A 1 -2.98 11.54 -15.43
CA ILE A 1 -3.46 12.38 -14.31
C ILE A 1 -3.87 11.49 -13.13
N LEU A 2 -3.80 12.01 -11.90
CA LEU A 2 -3.88 11.26 -10.62
C LEU A 2 -5.30 10.79 -10.26
N LEU A 3 -6.27 11.13 -11.11
CA LEU A 3 -7.63 10.59 -11.14
C LEU A 3 -7.83 9.53 -12.25
N ASP A 4 -6.82 9.28 -13.09
CA ASP A 4 -6.92 8.38 -14.25
C ASP A 4 -6.64 6.91 -13.89
N TYR A 5 -6.85 6.52 -12.64
CA TYR A 5 -6.78 5.11 -12.27
C TYR A 5 -7.99 4.72 -11.41
N PRO A 6 -8.51 3.49 -11.58
CA PRO A 6 -9.58 3.00 -10.73
C PRO A 6 -9.06 2.92 -9.28
N ALA A 7 -9.54 3.78 -8.39
CA ALA A 7 -9.27 3.59 -6.96
C ALA A 7 -10.46 2.86 -6.33
N PRO A 8 -10.32 1.58 -5.96
CA PRO A 8 -11.43 0.73 -5.52
C PRO A 8 -11.83 0.98 -4.05
N TYR A 9 -11.55 2.17 -3.52
CA TYR A 9 -11.77 2.50 -2.12
C TYR A 9 -13.15 3.12 -1.93
N GLU A 10 -13.91 2.59 -0.96
CA GLU A 10 -15.16 3.20 -0.51
C GLU A 10 -14.89 4.57 0.12
N ASP A 11 -13.85 4.64 0.96
CA ASP A 11 -13.46 5.87 1.64
C ASP A 11 -12.47 6.68 0.76
N PRO A 12 -12.81 7.93 0.37
CA PRO A 12 -11.96 8.75 -0.48
C PRO A 12 -10.61 9.18 0.14
N VAL A 13 -10.38 9.03 1.45
CA VAL A 13 -9.09 9.42 2.07
C VAL A 13 -7.96 8.58 1.54
N PHE A 14 -8.22 7.32 1.22
CA PHE A 14 -7.21 6.44 0.65
C PHE A 14 -6.80 6.92 -0.75
N ARG A 15 -7.74 7.46 -1.54
CA ARG A 15 -7.40 8.11 -2.81
C ARG A 15 -6.59 9.39 -2.59
N PHE A 16 -6.90 10.17 -1.56
CA PHE A 16 -6.10 11.35 -1.19
C PHE A 16 -4.71 10.98 -0.69
N ALA A 17 -4.58 9.88 0.05
CA ALA A 17 -3.30 9.37 0.50
C ALA A 17 -2.46 8.88 -0.69
N ASP A 18 -3.06 8.11 -1.60
CA ASP A 18 -2.42 7.62 -2.84
C ASP A 18 -2.00 8.76 -3.77
N PHE A 19 -2.71 9.90 -3.74
CA PHE A 19 -2.27 11.10 -4.47
C PHE A 19 -0.85 11.50 -4.06
N ASN A 20 -0.57 11.45 -2.76
CA ASN A 20 0.71 11.87 -2.23
C ASN A 20 1.76 10.74 -2.20
N ALA A 21 1.33 9.51 -1.91
CA ALA A 21 2.20 8.36 -1.72
C ALA A 21 2.44 7.53 -2.99
N GLY A 22 1.64 7.71 -4.04
CA GLY A 22 1.70 6.92 -5.27
C GLY A 22 0.46 6.03 -5.47
N ARG A 23 0.27 5.58 -6.72
CA ARG A 23 -0.89 4.77 -7.12
C ARG A 23 -0.98 3.51 -6.28
N TYR A 24 -2.15 3.27 -5.67
CA TYR A 24 -2.45 2.11 -4.84
C TYR A 24 -1.62 1.97 -3.56
N ALA A 25 -0.92 3.03 -3.13
CA ALA A 25 -0.08 2.99 -1.94
C ALA A 25 -0.87 2.57 -0.68
N SER A 26 -2.13 2.99 -0.53
CA SER A 26 -2.97 2.65 0.63
C SER A 26 -3.30 1.16 0.70
N ARG A 27 -3.61 0.53 -0.45
CA ARG A 27 -3.77 -0.93 -0.58
C ARG A 27 -2.48 -1.66 -0.25
N ASN A 28 -1.37 -1.18 -0.81
CA ASN A 28 -0.06 -1.81 -0.65
C ASN A 28 0.46 -1.69 0.79
N ALA A 29 0.20 -0.55 1.45
CA ALA A 29 0.51 -0.36 2.87
C ALA A 29 -0.29 -1.33 3.75
N ALA A 30 -1.54 -1.60 3.41
CA ALA A 30 -2.34 -2.61 4.11
C ALA A 30 -1.78 -4.03 3.90
N PHE A 31 -1.34 -4.34 2.68
CA PHE A 31 -0.63 -5.59 2.38
C PHE A 31 0.67 -5.72 3.18
N GLN A 32 1.47 -4.65 3.32
CA GLN A 32 2.69 -4.65 4.14
C GLN A 32 2.38 -4.87 5.63
N LEU A 33 1.28 -4.32 6.17
CA LEU A 33 0.86 -4.59 7.54
C LEU A 33 0.48 -6.07 7.74
N ALA A 34 -0.36 -6.60 6.85
CA ALA A 34 -0.76 -8.01 6.89
C ALA A 34 0.47 -8.94 6.79
N LEU A 35 1.37 -8.66 5.86
CA LEU A 35 2.63 -9.38 5.70
C LEU A 35 3.53 -9.27 6.94
N SER A 36 3.66 -8.09 7.54
CA SER A 36 4.45 -7.90 8.75
C SER A 36 3.91 -8.74 9.91
N ALA A 37 2.59 -8.88 10.02
CA ALA A 37 1.95 -9.68 11.07
C ALA A 37 2.30 -11.18 10.97
N ILE A 38 2.53 -11.72 9.77
CA ILE A 38 2.75 -13.16 9.54
C ILE A 38 4.21 -13.55 9.26
N SER A 39 5.05 -12.61 8.82
CA SER A 39 6.43 -12.88 8.43
C SER A 39 7.43 -12.79 9.59
N GLY A 40 7.09 -12.08 10.68
CA GLY A 40 8.05 -11.77 11.74
C GLY A 40 9.03 -10.65 11.38
N HIS A 41 8.94 -10.10 10.16
CA HIS A 41 9.69 -8.91 9.75
C HIS A 41 8.85 -7.66 10.01
N ARG A 42 9.45 -6.65 10.63
CA ARG A 42 8.84 -5.32 10.74
C ARG A 42 8.97 -4.60 9.40
N LEU A 43 7.84 -4.25 8.79
CA LEU A 43 7.78 -3.47 7.55
C LEU A 43 7.31 -2.04 7.85
N ALA A 44 7.85 -1.07 7.13
CA ALA A 44 7.24 0.24 7.01
C ALA A 44 6.01 0.10 6.10
N PRO A 45 4.80 0.52 6.53
CA PRO A 45 3.62 0.51 5.69
C PRO A 45 3.60 1.78 4.83
N ASP A 46 4.57 1.92 3.92
CA ASP A 46 4.76 3.06 3.03
C ASP A 46 4.07 2.89 1.66
N GLY A 47 3.64 1.67 1.33
CA GLY A 47 2.95 1.38 0.07
C GLY A 47 3.87 0.98 -1.08
N ASP A 48 5.19 1.00 -0.89
CA ASP A 48 6.17 0.58 -1.89
C ASP A 48 6.51 -0.92 -1.69
N LEU A 49 6.08 -1.76 -2.62
CA LEU A 49 6.35 -3.20 -2.56
C LEU A 49 7.68 -3.54 -3.25
N LEU A 50 8.14 -2.71 -4.18
CA LEU A 50 9.37 -2.86 -4.94
C LEU A 50 10.32 -1.67 -4.73
N ARG A 51 11.63 -1.91 -4.94
CA ARG A 51 12.61 -0.82 -5.06
C ARG A 51 12.56 -0.28 -6.48
N TYR A 52 12.76 1.03 -6.64
CA TYR A 52 12.81 1.68 -7.94
C TYR A 52 14.15 2.37 -8.16
N ARG A 53 14.63 2.33 -9.40
CA ARG A 53 15.76 3.12 -9.90
C ARG A 53 15.37 3.69 -11.26
N ASP A 54 15.53 5.00 -11.43
CA ASP A 54 15.21 5.70 -12.68
C ASP A 54 13.78 5.42 -13.19
N GLY A 55 12.82 5.35 -12.26
CA GLY A 55 11.41 5.11 -12.56
C GLY A 55 11.03 3.65 -12.88
N SER A 56 11.99 2.72 -12.91
CA SER A 56 11.76 1.30 -13.18
C SER A 56 12.01 0.44 -11.93
N PRO A 57 11.33 -0.71 -11.79
CA PRO A 57 11.63 -1.66 -10.72
C PRO A 57 13.11 -2.08 -10.77
N ALA A 58 13.79 -1.95 -9.65
CA ALA A 58 15.19 -2.32 -9.51
C ALA A 58 15.32 -3.83 -9.23
N PRO A 59 16.43 -4.48 -9.64
CA PRO A 59 16.63 -5.91 -9.41
C PRO A 59 16.82 -6.28 -7.94
N GLU A 60 17.19 -5.31 -7.08
CA GLU A 60 17.38 -5.56 -5.65
C GLU A 60 16.06 -5.85 -4.93
N LYS A 61 16.08 -6.86 -4.05
CA LYS A 61 14.91 -7.20 -3.22
C LYS A 61 14.54 -6.03 -2.30
N SER A 62 13.27 -5.66 -2.28
CA SER A 62 12.69 -4.76 -1.29
C SER A 62 12.57 -5.45 0.07
N ALA A 63 12.34 -4.67 1.14
CA ALA A 63 12.03 -5.23 2.45
C ALA A 63 10.76 -6.11 2.39
N THR A 64 9.75 -5.68 1.62
CA THR A 64 8.54 -6.46 1.33
C THR A 64 8.88 -7.81 0.71
N ARG A 65 9.76 -7.85 -0.31
CA ARG A 65 10.16 -9.12 -0.95
C ARG A 65 10.90 -10.04 0.03
N LEU A 66 11.81 -9.50 0.83
CA LEU A 66 12.51 -10.28 1.85
C LEU A 66 11.53 -10.90 2.88
N ALA A 67 10.53 -10.14 3.31
CA ALA A 67 9.50 -10.63 4.22
C ALA A 67 8.58 -11.69 3.59
N ILE A 68 8.28 -11.58 2.29
CA ILE A 68 7.57 -12.63 1.54
C ILE A 68 8.40 -13.91 1.46
N ASP A 69 9.69 -13.79 1.16
CA ASP A 69 10.59 -14.94 1.04
C ASP A 69 10.64 -15.74 2.35
N ALA A 70 10.59 -15.06 3.51
CA ALA A 70 10.56 -15.69 4.84
C ALA A 70 9.32 -16.56 5.09
N ILE A 71 8.24 -16.38 4.33
CA ILE A 71 7.01 -17.17 4.41
C ILE A 71 6.66 -17.91 3.13
N ALA A 72 7.57 -17.96 2.15
CA ALA A 72 7.30 -18.49 0.81
C ALA A 72 6.76 -19.93 0.84
N ALA A 73 7.29 -20.77 1.72
CA ALA A 73 6.82 -22.15 1.91
C ALA A 73 5.33 -22.22 2.33
N ARG A 74 4.85 -21.26 3.13
CA ARG A 74 3.45 -21.19 3.58
C ARG A 74 2.52 -20.57 2.53
N LEU A 75 3.08 -19.81 1.58
CA LEU A 75 2.32 -19.20 0.50
C LEU A 75 1.99 -20.22 -0.61
N GLU A 76 2.80 -21.28 -0.75
CA GLU A 76 2.67 -22.29 -1.81
C GLU A 76 2.73 -21.67 -3.22
N LEU A 77 3.56 -20.62 -3.37
CA LEU A 77 3.78 -19.92 -4.63
C LEU A 77 5.24 -20.05 -5.06
N SER A 78 5.47 -20.20 -6.36
CA SER A 78 6.83 -20.16 -6.91
C SER A 78 7.41 -18.76 -6.86
N ASP A 79 8.74 -18.67 -6.79
CA ASP A 79 9.48 -17.41 -6.79
C ASP A 79 9.12 -16.52 -8.00
N TRP A 80 8.98 -17.13 -9.18
CA TRP A 80 8.52 -16.47 -10.40
C TRP A 80 7.14 -15.85 -10.23
N ARG A 81 6.19 -16.59 -9.63
CA ARG A 81 4.82 -16.10 -9.44
C ARG A 81 4.78 -14.95 -8.44
N ILE A 82 5.56 -15.03 -7.36
CA ILE A 82 5.73 -13.95 -6.39
C ILE A 82 6.27 -12.70 -7.08
N GLY A 83 7.35 -12.83 -7.87
CA GLY A 83 7.94 -11.71 -8.60
C GLY A 83 6.96 -11.07 -9.59
N ARG A 84 6.28 -11.90 -10.39
CA ARG A 84 5.27 -11.44 -11.35
C ARG A 84 4.13 -10.69 -10.67
N ASP A 85 3.61 -11.22 -9.55
CA ASP A 85 2.51 -10.59 -8.84
C ASP A 85 2.95 -9.25 -8.21
N LEU A 86 4.17 -9.17 -7.65
CA LEU A 86 4.71 -7.92 -7.10
C LEU A 86 4.91 -6.82 -8.14
N LEU A 87 5.26 -7.16 -9.39
CA LEU A 87 5.37 -6.17 -10.48
C LEU A 87 4.04 -5.44 -10.76
N ARG A 88 2.92 -6.01 -10.33
CA ARG A 88 1.59 -5.39 -10.43
C ARG A 88 1.29 -4.41 -9.31
N GLU A 89 2.23 -4.08 -8.42
CA GLU A 89 1.97 -3.20 -7.26
C GLU A 89 1.30 -1.86 -7.59
N LYS A 90 1.49 -1.34 -8.82
CA LYS A 90 0.90 -0.09 -9.34
C LYS A 90 -0.28 -0.32 -10.29
N GLU A 91 -0.74 -1.57 -10.44
CA GLU A 91 -1.85 -1.98 -11.29
C GLU A 91 -3.12 -2.24 -10.48
N ALA A 92 -4.27 -2.13 -11.16
CA ALA A 92 -5.58 -2.26 -10.54
C ALA A 92 -5.89 -3.67 -10.05
N ASP A 93 -5.28 -4.69 -10.65
CA ASP A 93 -5.58 -6.10 -10.45
C ASP A 93 -4.61 -6.81 -9.49
N PHE A 94 -3.69 -6.09 -8.84
CA PHE A 94 -2.82 -6.68 -7.82
C PHE A 94 -3.60 -7.36 -6.69
N ASP A 95 -4.73 -6.78 -6.30
CA ASP A 95 -5.64 -7.33 -5.29
C ASP A 95 -6.28 -8.67 -5.70
N LYS A 96 -6.26 -8.99 -7.00
CA LYS A 96 -6.73 -10.25 -7.58
C LYS A 96 -5.61 -11.30 -7.70
N THR A 97 -4.36 -10.93 -7.42
CA THR A 97 -3.22 -11.85 -7.54
C THR A 97 -3.26 -12.94 -6.47
N ALA A 98 -2.56 -14.05 -6.76
CA ALA A 98 -2.48 -15.15 -5.80
C ALA A 98 -1.68 -14.73 -4.58
N LEU A 99 -0.58 -13.98 -4.76
CA LEU A 99 0.23 -13.45 -3.67
C LEU A 99 -0.60 -12.61 -2.70
N TYR A 100 -1.36 -11.63 -3.23
CA TYR A 100 -2.20 -10.76 -2.41
C TYR A 100 -3.18 -11.55 -1.55
N ARG A 101 -3.95 -12.45 -2.18
CA ARG A 101 -4.95 -13.26 -1.50
C ARG A 101 -4.34 -14.16 -0.43
N ARG A 102 -3.26 -14.88 -0.75
CA ARG A 102 -2.61 -15.81 0.19
C ARG A 102 -2.01 -15.10 1.41
N VAL A 103 -1.43 -13.90 1.24
CA VAL A 103 -0.92 -13.10 2.37
C VAL A 103 -2.06 -12.70 3.30
N PHE A 104 -3.15 -12.15 2.75
CA PHE A 104 -4.28 -11.75 3.57
C PHE A 104 -4.97 -12.93 4.25
N GLU A 105 -5.17 -14.04 3.53
CA GLU A 105 -5.71 -15.27 4.11
C GLU A 105 -4.86 -15.78 5.28
N LEU A 106 -3.52 -15.77 5.17
CA LEU A 106 -2.63 -16.16 6.26
C LEU A 106 -2.72 -15.18 7.44
N ALA A 107 -2.78 -13.88 7.17
CA ALA A 107 -2.90 -12.84 8.20
C ALA A 107 -4.21 -12.96 8.97
N GLU A 108 -5.32 -13.12 8.27
CA GLU A 108 -6.66 -13.26 8.86
C GLU A 108 -6.81 -14.55 9.66
N ARG A 109 -6.22 -15.65 9.18
CA ARG A 109 -6.15 -16.90 9.97
C ARG A 109 -5.38 -16.71 11.28
N LYS A 110 -4.31 -15.89 11.27
CA LYS A 110 -3.50 -15.63 12.46
C LYS A 110 -4.19 -14.66 13.43
N SER A 111 -4.87 -13.63 12.92
CA SER A 111 -5.47 -12.58 13.73
C SER A 111 -6.91 -12.87 14.16
N GLY A 112 -7.56 -13.85 13.53
CA GLY A 112 -8.94 -14.26 13.83
C GLY A 112 -10.01 -13.29 13.34
N HIS A 113 -9.65 -12.28 12.55
CA HIS A 113 -10.58 -11.31 12.00
C HIS A 113 -10.15 -10.87 10.59
N ARG A 114 -11.03 -10.15 9.90
CA ARG A 114 -10.75 -9.62 8.56
C ARG A 114 -9.77 -8.45 8.67
N GLU A 115 -8.67 -8.53 7.92
CA GLU A 115 -7.66 -7.48 7.89
C GLU A 115 -8.10 -6.31 7.00
N ALA A 116 -7.68 -5.09 7.34
CA ALA A 116 -7.95 -3.92 6.51
C ALA A 116 -7.36 -4.10 5.09
N ARG A 117 -8.10 -3.70 4.06
CA ARG A 117 -7.65 -3.77 2.65
C ARG A 117 -7.06 -2.46 2.11
N ALA A 118 -7.19 -1.39 2.89
CA ALA A 118 -6.54 -0.11 2.64
C ALA A 118 -6.26 0.57 3.98
N VAL A 119 -5.10 1.21 4.11
CA VAL A 119 -4.72 2.04 5.26
C VAL A 119 -4.00 3.26 4.73
N ILE A 120 -3.95 4.35 5.50
CA ILE A 120 -3.14 5.51 5.11
C ILE A 120 -1.65 5.13 5.25
N PRO A 121 -0.83 5.27 4.19
CA PRO A 121 0.60 5.02 4.25
C PRO A 121 1.30 5.89 5.31
N ARG A 122 2.23 5.30 6.04
CA ARG A 122 2.99 5.98 7.10
C ARG A 122 4.28 6.58 6.53
N ILE A 123 4.14 7.62 5.72
CA ILE A 123 5.26 8.31 5.07
C ILE A 123 5.42 9.71 5.69
N ARG A 124 6.68 10.07 5.98
CA ARG A 124 7.07 11.45 6.31
C ARG A 124 7.22 12.24 5.03
N LEU A 125 6.62 13.43 4.97
CA LEU A 125 6.74 14.31 3.82
C LEU A 125 8.01 15.13 3.92
N GLU A 126 8.81 15.13 2.85
CA GLU A 126 10.05 15.89 2.75
C GLU A 126 10.00 16.84 1.55
N SER A 127 10.32 18.11 1.80
CA SER A 127 10.41 19.14 0.77
C SER A 127 11.18 20.34 1.32
N PRO A 128 11.93 21.08 0.50
CA PRO A 128 12.58 22.34 0.91
C PRO A 128 11.60 23.37 1.48
N LYS A 129 10.30 23.24 1.19
CA LYS A 129 9.24 24.15 1.64
C LYS A 129 8.52 23.68 2.92
N ILE A 130 8.85 22.48 3.43
CA ILE A 130 8.22 21.90 4.60
C ILE A 130 9.09 22.19 5.82
N THR A 131 8.64 23.11 6.68
CA THR A 131 9.34 23.53 7.90
C THR A 131 8.89 22.78 9.16
N ARG A 132 7.90 21.88 9.03
CA ARG A 132 7.30 21.10 10.12
C ARG A 132 7.22 19.63 9.72
N GLN A 133 7.23 18.71 10.69
CA GLN A 133 7.08 17.29 10.37
C GLN A 133 5.65 17.00 9.88
N LEU A 134 5.46 16.85 8.57
CA LEU A 134 4.19 16.50 7.94
C LEU A 134 4.20 15.04 7.50
N THR A 135 3.02 14.43 7.43
CA THR A 135 2.83 13.03 7.03
C THR A 135 1.77 12.91 5.92
N THR A 136 1.77 11.79 5.20
CA THR A 136 0.69 11.47 4.24
C THR A 136 -0.69 11.48 4.92
N GLU A 137 -0.78 11.06 6.18
CA GLU A 137 -2.02 11.18 6.97
C GLU A 137 -2.45 12.63 7.17
N TRP A 138 -1.54 13.51 7.57
CA TRP A 138 -1.85 14.93 7.68
C TRP A 138 -2.37 15.50 6.36
N PHE A 139 -1.70 15.17 5.25
CA PHE A 139 -2.12 15.60 3.91
C PHE A 139 -3.52 15.09 3.56
N ALA A 140 -3.74 13.78 3.67
CA ALA A 140 -4.98 13.13 3.29
C ALA A 140 -6.18 13.65 4.12
N ARG A 141 -5.99 13.86 5.43
CA ARG A 141 -7.00 14.46 6.31
C ARG A 141 -7.25 15.93 6.01
N ARG A 142 -6.21 16.70 5.62
CA ARG A 142 -6.38 18.10 5.22
C ARG A 142 -7.18 18.22 3.91
N VAL A 143 -6.95 17.33 2.96
CA VAL A 143 -7.71 17.26 1.70
C VAL A 143 -9.16 16.82 1.98
N ARG A 144 -9.37 15.79 2.79
CA ARG A 144 -10.69 15.37 3.27
C ARG A 144 -11.50 16.55 3.80
N GLY A 145 -10.96 17.33 4.74
CA GLY A 145 -11.72 18.43 5.34
C GLY A 145 -12.18 19.47 4.33
N ARG A 146 -11.37 19.75 3.30
CA ARG A 146 -11.79 20.63 2.19
C ARG A 146 -12.84 19.98 1.30
N TYR A 147 -12.65 18.71 0.97
CA TYR A 147 -13.60 17.93 0.17
C TYR A 147 -14.99 17.90 0.82
N ASP A 148 -15.07 17.56 2.11
CA ASP A 148 -16.32 17.51 2.87
C ASP A 148 -16.98 18.90 2.94
N GLY A 149 -16.18 19.96 3.14
CA GLY A 149 -16.66 21.34 3.12
C GLY A 149 -17.27 21.76 1.78
N CYS A 150 -16.62 21.38 0.67
CA CYS A 150 -17.17 21.62 -0.67
C CYS A 150 -18.48 20.86 -0.91
N LEU A 151 -18.56 19.59 -0.49
CA LEU A 151 -19.79 18.81 -0.61
C LEU A 151 -20.93 19.38 0.23
N ALA A 152 -20.62 19.91 1.41
CA ALA A 152 -21.61 20.55 2.27
C ALA A 152 -22.13 21.87 1.68
N ALA A 153 -21.25 22.66 1.06
CA ALA A 153 -21.61 23.93 0.42
C ALA A 153 -22.36 23.77 -0.93
N ALA A 154 -22.27 22.59 -1.54
CA ALA A 154 -22.94 22.26 -2.80
C ALA A 154 -24.34 21.62 -2.60
N ARG A 155 -24.78 21.47 -1.34
CA ARG A 155 -26.13 21.03 -0.97
C ARG A 155 -26.98 22.25 -0.64
#